data_AF-A0A1E2SKU5-F1
#
_entry.id   AF-A0A1E2SKU5-F1
#
_cell.length_a   1.000
_cell.length_b   1.000
_cell.length_c   1.000
_cell.angle_alpha   90.00
_cell.angle_beta   90.00
_cell.angle_gamma   90.00
#
_symmetry.space_group_name_H-M   'P 1'
#
loop_
_entity.id
_entity.type
_entity.pdbx_description
1 polymer ?
#
loop_
_entity_poly.entity_id
_entity_poly.type
_entity_poly.pdbx_seq_one_letter_code
_entity_poly.pdbx_strand_id
1 'polypeptide(L)'
;MASTVTDLAALHPAWAERFNAADLPGMLALYESDAVFLPQPGVPVTGTGLGDALQEFIDLSVPVRVTVRHTAQVGELGLTAPGVTVTGGSTARVRTARA
;
A
#
# COMPACT_ATOMS: atom_id res chain seq x y z
N MET A 1 0.75 -12.28 -16.51
CA MET A 1 1.92 -11.41 -16.73
C MET A 1 1.61 -10.08 -16.06
N ALA A 2 2.32 -9.72 -15.00
CA ALA A 2 2.06 -8.45 -14.32
C ALA A 2 2.54 -7.31 -15.22
N SER A 3 1.65 -6.37 -15.54
CA SER A 3 1.99 -5.18 -16.32
C SER A 3 3.09 -4.41 -15.59
N THR A 4 4.23 -4.22 -16.25
CA THR A 4 5.35 -3.44 -15.71
C THR A 4 4.91 -1.99 -15.57
N VAL A 5 4.97 -1.45 -14.36
CA VAL A 5 4.69 -0.04 -14.11
C VAL A 5 5.97 0.75 -14.33
N THR A 6 5.97 1.63 -15.34
CA THR A 6 7.14 2.44 -15.71
C THR A 6 6.97 3.93 -15.40
N ASP A 7 5.81 4.32 -14.87
CA ASP A 7 5.50 5.68 -14.45
C ASP A 7 5.24 5.74 -12.94
N LEU A 8 5.92 6.68 -12.28
CA LEU A 8 5.82 6.89 -10.84
C LEU A 8 4.41 7.29 -10.40
N ALA A 9 3.67 8.04 -11.24
CA ALA A 9 2.28 8.39 -10.95
C ALA A 9 1.32 7.20 -11.08
N ALA A 10 1.68 6.19 -11.87
CA ALA A 10 0.89 4.97 -12.08
C ALA A 10 1.14 3.88 -11.01
N LEU A 11 2.22 3.96 -10.24
CA LEU A 11 2.59 2.96 -9.22
C LEU A 11 1.48 2.70 -8.19
N HIS A 12 1.01 3.76 -7.54
CA HIS A 12 0.00 3.62 -6.49
C HIS A 12 -1.41 3.27 -7.00
N PRO A 13 -1.88 3.79 -8.15
CA PRO A 13 -3.09 3.29 -8.81
C PRO A 13 -2.99 1.79 -9.11
N ALA A 14 -1.89 1.32 -9.69
CA ALA A 14 -1.69 -0.09 -10.01
C ALA A 14 -1.55 -0.97 -8.75
N TRP A 15 -1.05 -0.44 -7.64
CA TRP A 15 -1.09 -1.10 -6.34
C TRP A 15 -2.53 -1.28 -5.85
N ALA A 16 -3.35 -0.23 -5.95
CA ALA A 16 -4.75 -0.26 -5.50
C ALA A 16 -5.60 -1.24 -6.30
N GLU A 17 -5.37 -1.33 -7.61
CA GLU A 17 -6.05 -2.31 -8.49
C GLU A 17 -5.78 -3.75 -8.04
N ARG A 18 -4.51 -4.08 -7.78
CA ARG A 18 -4.11 -5.42 -7.33
C ARG A 18 -4.59 -5.73 -5.92
N PHE A 19 -4.57 -4.74 -5.03
CA PHE A 19 -5.14 -4.86 -3.69
C PHE A 19 -6.64 -5.18 -3.73
N ASN A 20 -7.41 -4.41 -4.51
CA ASN A 20 -8.85 -4.64 -4.66
C ASN A 20 -9.19 -5.96 -5.36
N ALA A 21 -8.26 -6.51 -6.15
CA ALA A 21 -8.37 -7.81 -6.79
C ALA A 21 -7.90 -8.99 -5.90
N ALA A 22 -7.45 -8.72 -4.67
CA ALA A 22 -6.84 -9.71 -3.78
C ALA A 22 -5.63 -10.43 -4.41
N ASP A 23 -4.88 -9.75 -5.28
CA ASP A 23 -3.74 -10.31 -6.02
C ASP A 23 -2.42 -10.12 -5.27
N LEU A 24 -2.19 -10.93 -4.23
CA LEU A 24 -0.93 -10.88 -3.46
C LEU A 24 0.32 -11.07 -4.35
N PRO A 25 0.40 -12.05 -5.27
CA PRO A 25 1.55 -12.19 -6.15
C PRO A 25 1.81 -10.94 -7.00
N GLY A 26 0.76 -10.33 -7.56
CA GLY A 26 0.89 -9.09 -8.31
C GLY A 26 1.35 -7.92 -7.44
N MET A 27 0.89 -7.84 -6.19
CA MET A 27 1.33 -6.80 -5.26
C MET A 27 2.82 -6.95 -4.93
N LEU A 28 3.27 -8.17 -4.61
CA LEU A 28 4.68 -8.45 -4.32
C LEU A 28 5.60 -8.13 -5.51
N ALA A 29 5.12 -8.27 -6.74
CA ALA A 29 5.86 -7.89 -7.94
C ALA A 29 6.10 -6.36 -8.09
N LEU A 30 5.44 -5.52 -7.28
CA LEU A 30 5.71 -4.07 -7.22
C LEU A 30 6.80 -3.69 -6.22
N TYR A 31 7.24 -4.62 -5.37
CA TYR A 31 8.25 -4.37 -4.35
C TYR A 31 9.60 -4.92 -4.79
N GLU A 32 10.66 -4.18 -4.48
CA GLU A 32 12.02 -4.70 -4.53
C GLU A 32 12.25 -5.77 -3.47
N SER A 33 13.23 -6.64 -3.69
CA SER A 33 13.52 -7.76 -2.79
C SER A 33 13.90 -7.35 -1.36
N ASP A 34 14.46 -6.15 -1.21
CA ASP A 34 14.92 -5.55 0.04
C ASP A 34 13.97 -4.45 0.55
N ALA A 35 12.77 -4.35 -0.01
CA ALA A 35 11.79 -3.35 0.39
C ALA A 35 11.40 -3.48 1.87
N VAL A 36 11.27 -2.33 2.53
CA VAL A 36 10.73 -2.19 3.88
C VAL A 36 9.30 -1.70 3.77
N PHE A 37 8.37 -2.47 4.33
CA PHE A 37 6.97 -2.09 4.44
C PHE A 37 6.64 -1.73 5.89
N LEU A 38 5.83 -0.70 6.09
CA LEU A 38 5.37 -0.29 7.42
C LEU A 38 3.85 -0.42 7.48
N PRO A 39 3.31 -1.56 7.91
CA PRO A 39 1.86 -1.75 8.06
C PRO A 39 1.26 -0.82 9.12
N GLN A 40 2.04 -0.49 10.15
CA GLN A 40 1.65 0.43 11.21
C GLN A 40 2.85 1.28 11.66
N PRO A 41 2.61 2.48 12.21
CA PRO A 41 3.68 3.36 12.68
C PRO A 41 4.63 2.64 13.65
N GLY A 42 5.92 2.66 13.35
CA GLY A 42 6.96 2.08 14.20
C GLY A 42 7.18 0.57 14.08
N VAL A 43 6.45 -0.13 13.20
CA VAL A 43 6.62 -1.57 12.98
C VAL A 43 7.03 -1.83 11.53
N PRO A 44 8.34 -1.77 11.20
CA PRO A 44 8.83 -2.14 9.88
C PRO A 44 8.86 -3.66 9.70
N VAL A 45 8.48 -4.12 8.52
CA VAL A 45 8.58 -5.53 8.08
C VAL A 45 9.31 -5.60 6.74
N THR A 46 10.00 -6.72 6.51
CA THR A 46 10.78 -6.99 5.28
C THR A 46 10.61 -8.46 4.87
N GLY A 47 10.98 -8.78 3.63
CA GLY A 47 10.98 -10.16 3.12
C GLY A 47 9.61 -10.83 3.28
N THR A 48 9.57 -12.00 3.93
CA THR A 48 8.33 -12.75 4.15
C THR A 48 7.30 -11.98 4.97
N GLY A 49 7.75 -11.17 5.95
CA GLY A 49 6.86 -10.38 6.80
C GLY A 49 6.11 -9.28 6.04
N LEU A 50 6.64 -8.83 4.90
CA LEU A 50 5.92 -7.93 3.98
C LEU A 50 4.74 -8.66 3.33
N GLY A 51 4.96 -9.88 2.84
CA GLY A 51 3.90 -10.69 2.24
C GLY A 51 2.77 -11.01 3.21
N ASP A 52 3.13 -11.44 4.44
CA ASP A 52 2.15 -11.74 5.49
C ASP A 52 1.33 -10.50 5.85
N ALA A 53 1.98 -9.34 6.02
CA ALA A 53 1.28 -8.09 6.33
C ALA A 53 0.36 -7.63 5.19
N LEU A 54 0.74 -7.81 3.93
CA LEU A 54 -0.13 -7.52 2.79
C LEU A 54 -1.33 -8.46 2.74
N GLN A 55 -1.13 -9.76 3.02
CA GLN A 55 -2.21 -10.73 3.07
C GLN A 55 -3.23 -10.38 4.16
N GLU A 56 -2.76 -9.99 5.36
CA GLU A 56 -3.64 -9.53 6.44
C GLU A 56 -4.54 -8.36 6.00
N PHE A 57 -4.01 -7.40 5.23
CA PHE A 57 -4.83 -6.31 4.69
C PHE A 57 -5.82 -6.78 3.62
N ILE A 58 -5.44 -7.70 2.74
CA ILE A 58 -6.33 -8.28 1.72
C ILE A 58 -7.51 -8.98 2.40
N ASP A 59 -7.26 -9.71 3.50
CA ASP A 59 -8.27 -10.44 4.25
C ASP A 59 -9.33 -9.53 4.90
N LEU A 60 -9.03 -8.25 5.10
CA LEU A 60 -10.01 -7.25 5.55
C LEU A 60 -11.10 -6.97 4.49
N SER A 61 -10.83 -7.29 3.22
CA SER A 61 -11.76 -7.11 2.10
C SER A 61 -12.36 -5.69 2.00
N VAL A 62 -11.56 -4.69 2.34
CA VAL A 62 -11.97 -3.28 2.26
C VAL A 62 -11.55 -2.66 0.93
N PRO A 63 -12.46 -2.02 0.18
CA PRO A 63 -12.06 -1.39 -1.08
C PRO A 63 -11.25 -0.12 -0.80
N VAL A 64 -10.13 0.01 -1.50
CA VAL A 64 -9.20 1.13 -1.39
C VAL A 64 -9.16 1.95 -2.68
N ARG A 65 -9.19 3.27 -2.53
CA ARG A 65 -8.92 4.23 -3.61
C ARG A 65 -7.65 5.00 -3.28
N VAL A 66 -6.76 5.10 -4.25
CA VAL A 66 -5.53 5.88 -4.10
C VAL A 66 -5.52 7.04 -5.09
N THR A 67 -5.07 8.20 -4.64
CA THR A 67 -4.89 9.41 -5.46
C THR A 67 -3.50 9.97 -5.19
N VAL A 68 -2.64 9.96 -6.19
CA VAL A 68 -1.28 10.50 -6.08
C VAL A 68 -1.34 12.02 -6.04
N ARG A 69 -0.81 12.63 -4.97
CA ARG A 69 -0.83 14.10 -4.80
C ARG A 69 0.43 14.75 -5.36
N HIS A 70 1.57 14.14 -5.08
CA HIS A 70 2.87 14.62 -5.53
C HIS A 70 3.76 13.45 -5.94
N THR A 71 4.57 13.70 -6.96
CA THR A 71 5.66 12.86 -7.40
C THR A 71 6.91 13.71 -7.53
N ALA A 72 8.06 13.15 -7.20
CA ALA A 72 9.36 13.76 -7.43
C ALA A 72 10.33 12.66 -7.87
N GLN A 73 11.22 12.97 -8.80
CA GLN A 73 12.19 12.00 -9.30
C GLN A 73 13.56 12.65 -9.43
N VAL A 74 14.60 11.94 -8.99
CA VAL A 74 16.01 12.31 -9.16
C VAL A 74 16.76 11.07 -9.63
N GLY A 75 17.17 11.06 -10.89
CA GLY A 75 17.75 9.88 -11.53
C GLY A 75 16.79 8.69 -11.47
N GLU A 76 17.26 7.57 -10.91
CA GLU A 76 16.47 6.34 -10.74
C GLU A 76 15.62 6.33 -9.46
N LEU A 77 15.74 7.34 -8.59
CA LEU A 77 14.98 7.41 -7.35
C LEU A 77 13.71 8.24 -7.53
N GLY A 78 12.56 7.62 -7.32
CA GLY A 78 11.25 8.26 -7.29
C GLY A 78 10.68 8.33 -5.88
N LEU A 79 10.06 9.46 -5.53
CA LEU A 79 9.27 9.64 -4.32
C LEU A 79 7.82 9.96 -4.69
N THR A 80 6.89 9.26 -4.06
CA THR A 80 5.45 9.46 -4.22
C THR A 80 4.81 9.82 -2.88
N ALA A 81 3.86 10.76 -2.91
CA ALA A 81 2.98 11.06 -1.79
C ALA A 81 1.52 10.73 -2.17
N PRO A 82 1.09 9.46 -2.04
CA PRO A 82 -0.28 9.06 -2.29
C PRO A 82 -1.20 9.46 -1.12
N GLY A 83 -2.39 9.95 -1.44
CA GLY A 83 -3.53 9.94 -0.52
C GLY A 83 -4.32 8.65 -0.70
N VAL A 84 -4.51 7.90 0.39
CA VAL A 84 -5.31 6.67 0.41
C VAL A 84 -6.65 6.95 1.07
N THR A 85 -7.73 6.53 0.44
CA THR A 85 -9.08 6.53 1.02
C THR A 85 -9.59 5.11 1.07
N VAL A 86 -9.95 4.64 2.25
CA VAL A 86 -10.55 3.32 2.47
C VAL A 86 -12.05 3.51 2.62
N THR A 87 -12.84 2.87 1.76
CA THR A 87 -14.32 2.98 1.81
C THR A 87 -14.88 1.74 2.46
N GLY A 88 -14.96 1.74 3.78
CA GLY A 88 -15.44 0.57 4.53
C GLY A 88 -14.49 0.23 5.66
N GLY A 89 -15.08 -0.01 6.83
CA GLY A 89 -14.39 -0.13 8.11
C GLY A 89 -15.22 0.61 9.14
N SER A 90 -15.73 -0.12 10.14
CA SER A 90 -16.36 0.51 11.30
C SER A 90 -15.35 1.50 11.88
N THR A 91 -15.70 2.79 11.91
CA THR A 91 -14.91 3.78 12.63
C THR A 91 -14.92 3.38 14.09
N ALA A 92 -13.88 2.68 14.55
CA ALA A 92 -13.59 2.56 15.97
C ALA A 92 -13.34 3.99 16.45
N ARG A 93 -14.38 4.59 17.06
CA ARG A 93 -14.27 5.93 17.64
C ARG A 93 -13.15 5.85 18.68
N VAL A 94 -12.09 6.63 18.48
CA VAL A 94 -11.14 6.93 19.55
C VAL A 94 -11.94 7.61 20.65
N ARG A 95 -12.36 6.85 21.67
CA ARG A 95 -12.92 7.41 22.90
C ARG A 95 -11.75 7.97 23.68
N THR A 96 -11.48 9.26 23.54
CA THR A 96 -10.70 9.99 24.53
C THR A 96 -11.50 9.97 25.84
N ALA A 97 -11.14 9.05 26.72
CA ALA A 97 -11.56 9.11 28.12
C ALA A 97 -10.82 10.31 28.75
N ARG A 98 -11.54 11.40 29.00
CA ARG A 98 -11.08 12.45 29.90
C ARG A 98 -11.43 12.00 31.32
N ALA A 99 -10.41 11.89 32.17
CA ALA A 99 -10.51 11.63 33.60
C ALA A 99 -11.28 12.74 34.32
#